data_AF-A0A8T4QE75-F1
#
_entry.id   AF-A0A8T4QE75-F1
#
_cell.length_a   1.000
_cell.length_b   1.000
_cell.length_c   1.000
_cell.angle_alpha   90.00
_cell.angle_beta   90.00
_cell.angle_gamma   90.00
#
_symmetry.space_group_name_H-M   'P 1'
#
loop_
_entity.id
_entity.type
_entity.pdbx_description
1 polymer ?
#
loop_
_entity_poly.entity_id
_entity_poly.type
_entity_poly.pdbx_seq_one_letter_code
_entity_poly.pdbx_strand_id
1 'polypeptide(L)'
;MKFKSYKKSQAALEFLATYGWAFLVILIMIGALAYFGILNPSKILPNRCNFGAEFQCLDYQISSAGTFKIRLKNGIGEAIDVTSMTLSTESVTAYVCTTEPTKPLGWKSGNVTDFTWSSCTGGGLTAGEKGKVLITIRYNTVVSGSAYTKEVKGEVFSSVI
;
A
#
# COMPACT_ATOMS: atom_id res chain seq x y z
N MET A 1 19.77 54.54 44.85
CA MET A 1 18.71 53.53 44.60
C MET A 1 19.40 52.19 44.36
N LYS A 2 19.42 51.27 45.34
CA LYS A 2 20.12 49.97 45.23
C LYS A 2 19.18 48.94 44.61
N PHE A 3 19.42 48.54 43.36
CA PHE A 3 18.72 47.42 42.73
C PHE A 3 19.31 46.09 43.24
N LYS A 4 18.48 45.29 43.91
CA LYS A 4 18.81 43.98 44.47
C LYS A 4 18.18 42.88 43.60
N SER A 5 18.98 41.84 43.33
CA SER A 5 18.62 40.50 42.81
C SER A 5 18.80 40.26 41.30
N TYR A 6 19.94 39.67 40.92
CA TYR A 6 20.16 39.05 39.60
C TYR A 6 20.84 37.66 39.65
N LYS A 7 20.98 37.02 40.83
CA LYS A 7 21.70 35.74 40.93
C LYS A 7 20.86 34.49 40.64
N LYS A 8 19.53 34.55 40.74
CA LYS A 8 18.64 33.38 40.56
C LYS A 8 18.28 33.10 39.09
N SER A 9 18.13 34.13 38.25
CA SER A 9 17.86 33.95 36.82
C SER A 9 19.09 33.51 36.03
N GLN A 10 20.30 33.86 36.48
CA GLN A 10 21.54 33.49 35.81
C GLN A 10 21.81 31.98 35.90
N ALA A 11 21.60 31.38 37.09
CA ALA A 11 21.72 29.93 37.27
C ALA A 11 20.67 29.15 36.45
N ALA A 12 19.42 29.65 36.39
CA ALA A 12 18.37 29.01 35.60
C ALA A 12 18.66 29.04 34.08
N LEU A 13 19.28 30.11 33.57
CA LEU A 13 19.66 30.23 32.17
C LEU A 13 20.84 29.32 31.80
N GLU A 14 21.80 29.11 32.70
CA GLU A 14 22.89 28.15 32.46
C GLU A 14 22.37 26.71 32.40
N PHE A 15 21.48 26.31 33.32
CA PHE A 15 20.83 25.00 33.23
C PHE A 15 20.03 24.87 31.93
N LEU A 16 19.18 25.85 31.58
CA LEU A 16 18.42 25.82 30.34
C LEU A 16 19.31 25.73 29.09
N ALA A 17 20.43 26.45 29.04
CA ALA A 17 21.36 26.43 27.91
C ALA A 17 22.09 25.09 27.78
N THR A 18 22.51 24.46 28.90
CA THR A 18 23.15 23.13 28.88
C THR A 18 22.21 22.01 28.42
N TYR A 19 20.91 22.11 28.68
CA TYR A 19 19.95 21.17 28.10
C TYR A 19 19.49 21.59 26.70
N GLY A 20 19.48 22.90 26.40
CA GLY A 20 19.06 23.45 25.13
C GLY A 20 19.92 23.01 23.95
N TRP A 21 21.25 22.97 24.10
CA TRP A 21 22.13 22.45 23.05
C TRP A 21 21.92 20.94 22.82
N ALA A 22 21.64 20.18 23.88
CA ALA A 22 21.35 18.75 23.77
C ALA A 22 20.05 18.51 22.97
N PHE A 23 18.99 19.29 23.25
CA PHE A 23 17.76 19.25 22.45
C PHE A 23 17.98 19.66 21.00
N LEU A 24 18.80 20.67 20.74
CA LEU A 24 19.15 21.09 19.37
C LEU A 24 19.80 19.92 18.60
N VAL A 25 20.78 19.24 19.19
CA VAL A 25 21.44 18.08 18.58
C VAL A 25 20.44 16.95 18.28
N ILE A 26 19.53 16.65 19.20
CA ILE A 26 18.49 15.62 19.01
C ILE A 26 17.56 15.98 17.84
N LEU A 27 17.12 17.24 17.76
CA LEU A 27 16.27 17.70 16.67
C LEU A 27 16.98 17.63 15.30
N ILE A 28 18.27 17.98 15.24
CA ILE A 28 19.07 17.83 14.02
C ILE A 28 19.18 16.36 13.62
N MET A 29 19.43 15.45 14.58
CA MET A 29 19.51 14.02 14.29
C MET A 29 18.19 13.46 13.75
N ILE A 30 17.06 13.77 14.40
CA ILE A 30 15.73 13.33 13.93
C ILE A 30 15.43 13.93 12.55
N GLY A 31 15.75 15.21 12.35
CA GLY A 31 15.62 15.89 11.05
C GLY A 31 16.42 15.22 9.95
N ALA A 32 17.67 14.85 10.22
CA ALA A 32 18.53 14.13 9.28
C ALA A 32 17.98 12.73 8.96
N LEU A 33 17.56 11.96 9.97
CA LEU A 33 16.96 10.63 9.78
C LEU A 33 15.66 10.68 8.98
N ALA A 34 14.83 11.70 9.23
CA ALA A 34 13.61 11.95 8.47
C ALA A 34 13.93 12.36 7.01
N TYR A 35 14.92 13.23 6.81
CA TYR A 35 15.35 13.69 5.49
C TYR A 35 15.88 12.53 4.62
N PHE A 36 16.69 11.64 5.18
CA PHE A 36 17.16 10.44 4.48
C PHE A 36 16.09 9.34 4.35
N GLY A 37 14.88 9.53 4.90
CA GLY A 37 13.78 8.60 4.78
C GLY A 37 13.98 7.28 5.53
N ILE A 38 14.91 7.23 6.50
CA ILE A 38 15.17 6.06 7.35
C ILE A 38 13.95 5.78 8.24
N LEU A 39 13.20 6.82 8.59
CA LEU A 39 11.95 6.73 9.33
C LEU A 39 10.74 6.37 8.45
N ASN A 40 10.91 6.05 7.16
CA ASN A 40 9.80 5.63 6.31
C ASN A 40 9.60 4.10 6.41
N PRO A 41 8.66 3.60 7.24
CA PRO A 41 8.46 2.18 7.45
C PRO A 41 8.09 1.46 6.16
N SER A 42 7.44 2.14 5.21
CA SER A 42 6.96 1.57 3.96
C SER A 42 8.08 0.87 3.19
N LYS A 43 9.31 1.40 3.21
CA LYS A 43 10.48 0.80 2.53
C LYS A 43 10.96 -0.51 3.13
N ILE A 44 10.65 -0.77 4.40
CA ILE A 44 11.13 -1.91 5.18
C ILE A 44 10.08 -3.03 5.22
N LEU A 45 8.81 -2.71 4.97
CA LEU A 45 7.76 -3.72 4.95
C LEU A 45 8.00 -4.75 3.83
N PRO A 46 7.83 -6.06 4.14
CA PRO A 46 7.96 -7.12 3.14
C PRO A 46 6.87 -6.98 2.09
N ASN A 47 7.15 -7.48 0.89
CA ASN A 47 6.14 -7.58 -0.15
C ASN A 47 5.05 -8.55 0.32
N ARG A 48 3.78 -8.19 0.13
CA ARG A 48 2.64 -9.01 0.50
C ARG A 48 1.54 -8.89 -0.54
N CYS A 49 0.84 -9.99 -0.73
CA CYS A 49 -0.39 -10.05 -1.48
C CYS A 49 -1.41 -10.77 -0.62
N ASN A 50 -2.39 -10.03 -0.13
CA ASN A 50 -3.38 -10.53 0.80
C ASN A 50 -4.76 -10.45 0.17
N PHE A 51 -5.42 -11.58 0.13
CA PHE A 51 -6.80 -11.74 -0.28
C PHE A 51 -7.52 -12.53 0.82
N GLY A 52 -8.84 -12.43 0.87
CA GLY A 52 -9.63 -13.28 1.76
C GLY A 52 -9.48 -14.78 1.39
N ALA A 53 -10.12 -15.64 2.17
CA ALA A 53 -10.05 -17.10 1.97
C ALA A 53 -10.57 -17.56 0.60
N GLU A 54 -11.25 -16.69 -0.13
CA GLU A 54 -11.83 -16.94 -1.44
C GLU A 54 -10.76 -17.05 -2.55
N PHE A 55 -9.68 -16.27 -2.45
CA PHE A 55 -8.65 -16.20 -3.48
C PHE A 55 -7.27 -16.36 -2.88
N GLN A 56 -6.50 -17.32 -3.40
CA GLN A 56 -5.10 -17.46 -3.03
C GLN A 56 -4.23 -16.71 -4.04
N CYS A 57 -3.47 -15.74 -3.56
CA CYS A 57 -2.49 -15.03 -4.37
C CYS A 57 -1.18 -15.80 -4.43
N LEU A 58 -0.73 -16.13 -5.65
CA LEU A 58 0.49 -16.88 -5.88
C LEU A 58 1.64 -15.97 -6.31
N ASP A 59 1.35 -14.98 -7.15
CA ASP A 59 2.37 -14.06 -7.67
C ASP A 59 1.76 -12.70 -8.05
N TYR A 60 2.58 -11.66 -8.10
CA TYR A 60 2.17 -10.30 -8.40
C TYR A 60 3.33 -9.43 -8.85
N GLN A 61 3.02 -8.45 -9.70
CA GLN A 61 4.00 -7.51 -10.23
C GLN A 61 3.32 -6.16 -10.46
N ILE A 62 3.89 -5.10 -9.88
CA ILE A 62 3.47 -3.72 -10.09
C ILE A 62 4.56 -3.05 -10.91
N SER A 63 4.24 -2.58 -12.12
CA SER A 63 5.18 -1.84 -12.95
C SER A 63 4.78 -0.37 -13.09
N SER A 64 5.77 0.50 -12.94
CA SER A 64 5.72 1.93 -13.24
C SER A 64 5.43 2.23 -14.71
N ALA A 65 5.69 1.27 -15.62
CA ALA A 65 5.35 1.34 -17.03
C ALA A 65 3.85 1.12 -17.32
N GLY A 66 2.99 1.19 -16.29
CA GLY A 66 1.54 1.08 -16.42
C GLY A 66 1.05 -0.35 -16.62
N THR A 67 1.76 -1.33 -16.07
CA THR A 67 1.34 -2.74 -16.11
C THR A 67 1.20 -3.30 -14.70
N PHE A 68 0.04 -3.89 -14.40
CA PHE A 68 -0.20 -4.60 -13.14
C PHE A 68 -0.58 -6.04 -13.45
N LYS A 69 0.16 -7.00 -12.87
CA LYS A 69 -0.06 -8.43 -13.05
C LYS A 69 -0.29 -9.10 -11.72
N ILE A 70 -1.21 -10.04 -11.68
CA ILE A 70 -1.44 -10.87 -10.50
C ILE A 70 -1.87 -12.27 -10.93
N ARG A 71 -1.32 -13.27 -10.24
CA ARG A 71 -1.67 -14.67 -10.41
C ARG A 71 -2.50 -15.11 -9.22
N LEU A 72 -3.77 -15.39 -9.47
CA LEU A 72 -4.72 -15.81 -8.45
C LEU A 72 -5.16 -17.25 -8.69
N LYS A 73 -5.49 -17.94 -7.60
CA LYS A 73 -6.10 -19.27 -7.58
C LYS A 73 -7.45 -19.20 -6.88
N ASN A 74 -8.46 -19.86 -7.47
CA ASN A 74 -9.79 -19.94 -6.86
C ASN A 74 -9.76 -20.91 -5.65
N GLY A 75 -10.09 -20.39 -4.46
CA GLY A 75 -10.13 -21.12 -3.19
C GLY A 75 -11.54 -21.41 -2.65
N ILE A 76 -12.61 -21.01 -3.35
CA ILE A 76 -14.00 -21.04 -2.84
C ILE A 76 -14.59 -22.46 -2.79
N GLY A 77 -13.91 -23.46 -3.36
CA GLY A 77 -14.39 -24.85 -3.43
C GLY A 77 -15.37 -25.14 -4.56
N GLU A 78 -15.89 -24.12 -5.25
CA GLU A 78 -16.79 -24.25 -6.40
C GLU A 78 -16.31 -23.43 -7.60
N ALA A 79 -16.94 -23.65 -8.77
CA ALA A 79 -16.69 -22.82 -9.95
C ALA A 79 -17.38 -21.45 -9.81
N ILE A 80 -16.66 -20.38 -10.18
CA ILE A 80 -17.16 -19.01 -10.08
C ILE A 80 -17.10 -18.27 -11.43
N ASP A 81 -17.98 -17.29 -11.57
CA ASP A 81 -17.95 -16.29 -12.64
C ASP A 81 -17.52 -14.95 -12.06
N VAL A 82 -16.51 -14.32 -12.66
CA VAL A 82 -16.04 -12.99 -12.25
C VAL A 82 -16.81 -11.91 -13.01
N THR A 83 -17.55 -11.06 -12.30
CA THR A 83 -18.40 -10.02 -12.91
C THR A 83 -17.65 -8.70 -13.09
N SER A 84 -16.91 -8.27 -12.09
CA SER A 84 -16.09 -7.06 -12.16
C SER A 84 -14.79 -7.20 -11.37
N MET A 85 -13.72 -6.58 -11.86
CA MET A 85 -12.51 -6.39 -11.10
C MET A 85 -12.07 -4.93 -11.24
N THR A 86 -11.93 -4.24 -10.13
CA THR A 86 -11.51 -2.84 -10.11
C THR A 86 -10.24 -2.69 -9.29
N LEU A 87 -9.40 -1.75 -9.72
CA LEU A 87 -8.16 -1.39 -9.04
C LEU A 87 -8.30 -0.01 -8.41
N SER A 88 -7.67 0.18 -7.26
CA SER A 88 -7.53 1.49 -6.62
C SER A 88 -6.22 1.56 -5.84
N THR A 89 -5.86 2.77 -5.42
CA THR A 89 -4.64 3.05 -4.64
C THR A 89 -4.98 4.07 -3.56
N GLU A 90 -4.13 4.20 -2.54
CA GLU A 90 -4.27 5.23 -1.50
C GLU A 90 -3.80 6.62 -1.92
N SER A 91 -3.30 6.77 -3.17
CA SER A 91 -2.90 8.06 -3.74
C SER A 91 -4.11 8.95 -4.05
N VAL A 92 -3.87 10.28 -4.04
CA VAL A 92 -4.85 11.30 -4.44
C VAL A 92 -5.24 11.17 -5.92
N THR A 93 -4.30 10.71 -6.75
CA THR A 93 -4.57 10.44 -8.18
C THR A 93 -5.24 9.09 -8.34
N ALA A 94 -6.40 9.04 -8.99
CA ALA A 94 -7.07 7.80 -9.33
C ALA A 94 -6.13 6.89 -10.14
N TYR A 95 -6.15 5.59 -9.84
CA TYR A 95 -5.42 4.58 -10.58
C TYR A 95 -6.36 3.95 -11.61
N VAL A 96 -6.14 4.25 -12.89
CA VAL A 96 -7.05 3.87 -13.98
C VAL A 96 -6.28 3.11 -15.04
N CYS A 97 -6.76 1.92 -15.40
CA CYS A 97 -6.22 1.11 -16.47
C CYS A 97 -7.23 1.05 -17.62
N THR A 98 -6.78 1.30 -18.85
CA THR A 98 -7.66 1.26 -20.04
C THR A 98 -7.87 -0.15 -20.56
N THR A 99 -6.98 -1.08 -20.20
CA THR A 99 -7.10 -2.50 -20.59
C THR A 99 -7.28 -3.34 -19.33
N GLU A 100 -8.47 -3.93 -19.21
CA GLU A 100 -8.82 -4.87 -18.15
C GLU A 100 -8.55 -6.31 -18.60
N PRO A 101 -8.22 -7.22 -17.66
CA PRO A 101 -8.05 -8.63 -17.97
C PRO A 101 -9.37 -9.30 -18.33
N THR A 102 -9.28 -10.36 -19.12
CA THR A 102 -10.42 -11.21 -19.42
C THR A 102 -10.92 -11.88 -18.14
N LYS A 103 -12.21 -11.68 -17.84
CA LYS A 103 -12.86 -12.24 -16.66
C LYS A 103 -13.21 -13.70 -16.93
N PRO A 104 -12.75 -14.67 -16.13
CA PRO A 104 -13.04 -16.06 -16.37
C PRO A 104 -14.52 -16.35 -16.06
N LEU A 105 -15.15 -17.10 -16.96
CA LEU A 105 -16.46 -17.71 -16.78
C LEU A 105 -16.26 -19.19 -16.45
N GLY A 106 -16.92 -19.70 -15.42
CA GLY A 106 -16.77 -21.06 -14.94
C GLY A 106 -15.38 -21.35 -14.39
N TRP A 107 -14.76 -20.39 -13.70
CA TRP A 107 -13.43 -20.54 -13.10
C TRP A 107 -13.47 -21.62 -12.03
N LYS A 108 -13.02 -22.84 -12.37
CA LYS A 108 -13.06 -24.01 -11.48
C LYS A 108 -12.23 -23.79 -10.22
N SER A 109 -12.68 -24.41 -9.13
CA SER A 109 -11.92 -24.44 -7.88
C SER A 109 -10.53 -25.04 -8.09
N GLY A 110 -9.52 -24.46 -7.46
CA GLY A 110 -8.14 -24.90 -7.55
C GLY A 110 -7.38 -24.45 -8.80
N ASN A 111 -8.07 -23.97 -9.84
CA ASN A 111 -7.41 -23.47 -11.05
C ASN A 111 -6.75 -22.11 -10.80
N VAL A 112 -5.60 -21.92 -11.43
CA VAL A 112 -4.81 -20.70 -11.39
C VAL A 112 -5.05 -19.91 -12.68
N THR A 113 -5.24 -18.60 -12.55
CA THR A 113 -5.44 -17.68 -13.67
C THR A 113 -4.60 -16.43 -13.47
N ASP A 114 -3.98 -15.96 -14.57
CA ASP A 114 -3.20 -14.74 -14.60
C ASP A 114 -4.07 -13.57 -15.06
N PHE A 115 -4.10 -12.51 -14.26
CA PHE A 115 -4.82 -11.28 -14.53
C PHE A 115 -3.82 -10.16 -14.80
N THR A 116 -3.87 -9.58 -16.00
CA THR A 116 -3.00 -8.47 -16.42
C THR A 116 -3.85 -7.27 -16.77
N TRP A 117 -3.59 -6.16 -16.09
CA TRP A 117 -4.01 -4.83 -16.50
C TRP A 117 -2.84 -4.13 -17.16
N SER A 118 -3.09 -3.44 -18.27
CA SER A 118 -2.09 -2.62 -18.95
C SER A 118 -2.60 -1.21 -19.22
N SER A 119 -1.68 -0.33 -19.63
CA SER A 119 -1.95 1.10 -19.82
C SER A 119 -2.58 1.75 -18.58
N CYS A 120 -2.09 1.35 -17.41
CA CYS A 120 -2.47 1.95 -16.13
C CYS A 120 -1.78 3.30 -15.93
N THR A 121 -2.56 4.29 -15.51
CA THR A 121 -2.11 5.66 -15.28
C THR A 121 -2.56 6.15 -13.90
N GLY A 122 -1.79 7.08 -13.32
CA GLY A 122 -2.05 7.61 -11.99
C GLY A 122 -1.61 6.67 -10.86
N GLY A 123 -2.31 6.73 -9.74
CA GLY A 123 -2.04 5.87 -8.56
C GLY A 123 -0.80 6.21 -7.74
N GLY A 124 -0.03 7.25 -8.09
CA GLY A 124 1.17 7.66 -7.34
C GLY A 124 2.26 6.57 -7.28
N LEU A 125 2.30 5.66 -8.24
CA LEU A 125 3.25 4.55 -8.27
C LEU A 125 4.57 4.98 -8.93
N THR A 126 5.61 5.08 -8.13
CA THR A 126 6.96 5.51 -8.53
C THR A 126 7.91 4.30 -8.56
N ALA A 127 8.70 4.19 -9.62
CA ALA A 127 9.67 3.10 -9.76
C ALA A 127 10.69 3.11 -8.61
N GLY A 128 10.98 1.93 -8.06
CA GLY A 128 11.90 1.75 -6.93
C GLY A 128 11.28 2.02 -5.56
N GLU A 129 10.08 2.59 -5.49
CA GLU A 129 9.34 2.75 -4.23
C GLU A 129 8.34 1.62 -4.02
N LYS A 130 7.78 1.55 -2.80
CA LYS A 130 6.75 0.58 -2.46
C LYS A 130 5.39 1.16 -2.84
N GLY A 131 4.66 0.42 -3.66
CA GLY A 131 3.30 0.73 -4.07
C GLY A 131 2.30 -0.16 -3.38
N LYS A 132 1.13 0.41 -3.04
CA LYS A 132 -0.03 -0.33 -2.56
C LYS A 132 -1.16 -0.25 -3.58
N VAL A 133 -1.57 -1.40 -4.10
CA VAL A 133 -2.71 -1.53 -5.02
C VAL A 133 -3.79 -2.34 -4.32
N LEU A 134 -5.00 -1.78 -4.26
CA LEU A 134 -6.19 -2.42 -3.75
C LEU A 134 -6.97 -2.98 -4.93
N ILE A 135 -7.46 -4.21 -4.80
CA ILE A 135 -8.23 -4.91 -5.83
C ILE A 135 -9.58 -5.26 -5.25
N THR A 136 -10.66 -4.91 -5.94
CA THR A 136 -12.01 -5.32 -5.58
C THR A 136 -12.56 -6.24 -6.66
N ILE A 137 -12.81 -7.49 -6.30
CA ILE A 137 -13.33 -8.53 -7.19
C ILE A 137 -14.78 -8.80 -6.81
N ARG A 138 -15.67 -8.70 -7.79
CA ARG A 138 -17.04 -9.18 -7.68
C ARG A 138 -17.20 -10.46 -8.47
N TYR A 139 -17.83 -11.44 -7.85
CA TYR A 139 -18.04 -12.74 -8.44
C TYR A 139 -19.35 -13.36 -7.96
N ASN A 140 -19.84 -14.35 -8.69
CA ASN A 140 -20.92 -15.23 -8.25
C ASN A 140 -20.50 -16.69 -8.47
N THR A 141 -21.10 -17.62 -7.75
CA THR A 141 -20.94 -19.04 -8.10
C THR A 141 -21.73 -19.33 -9.37
N VAL A 142 -21.26 -20.29 -10.17
CA VAL A 142 -21.96 -20.70 -11.40
C VAL A 142 -23.35 -21.28 -11.07
N VAL A 143 -23.49 -21.91 -9.89
CA VAL A 143 -24.74 -22.54 -9.45
C VAL A 143 -25.77 -21.50 -9.00
N SER A 144 -25.36 -20.47 -8.28
CA SER A 144 -26.28 -19.43 -7.79
C SER A 144 -26.60 -18.37 -8.85
N GLY A 145 -25.74 -18.18 -9.84
CA GLY A 145 -25.92 -17.19 -10.91
C GLY A 145 -25.72 -15.74 -10.45
N SER A 146 -25.92 -14.79 -11.37
CA SER A 146 -25.56 -13.38 -11.19
C SER A 146 -26.36 -12.62 -10.11
N ALA A 147 -27.51 -13.16 -9.68
CA ALA A 147 -28.34 -12.57 -8.63
C ALA A 147 -27.67 -12.58 -7.24
N TYR A 148 -26.72 -13.49 -7.01
CA TYR A 148 -26.02 -13.66 -5.74
C TYR A 148 -24.54 -13.24 -5.86
N THR A 149 -24.31 -12.00 -6.28
CA THR A 149 -22.97 -11.44 -6.42
C THR A 149 -22.35 -11.17 -5.04
N LYS A 150 -21.13 -11.65 -4.83
CA LYS A 150 -20.28 -11.41 -3.68
C LYS A 150 -19.14 -10.48 -4.06
N GLU A 151 -18.62 -9.74 -3.08
CA GLU A 151 -17.48 -8.84 -3.25
C GLU A 151 -16.35 -9.23 -2.31
N VAL A 152 -15.13 -9.32 -2.84
CA VAL A 152 -13.90 -9.55 -2.08
C VAL A 152 -12.90 -8.45 -2.38
N LYS A 153 -12.26 -7.94 -1.33
CA LYS A 153 -11.21 -6.94 -1.42
C LYS A 153 -9.88 -7.60 -1.11
N GLY A 154 -8.91 -7.39 -1.98
CA GLY A 154 -7.52 -7.79 -1.79
C GLY A 154 -6.59 -6.58 -1.82
N GLU A 155 -5.39 -6.76 -1.31
CA GLU A 155 -4.32 -5.78 -1.38
C GLU A 155 -3.02 -6.42 -1.85
N VAL A 156 -2.30 -5.70 -2.69
CA VAL A 156 -0.93 -5.98 -3.08
C VAL A 156 -0.06 -4.83 -2.63
N PHE A 157 0.92 -5.12 -1.80
CA PHE A 157 1.94 -4.19 -1.37
C PHE A 157 3.30 -4.71 -1.83
N SER A 158 3.94 -4.03 -2.77
CA SER A 158 5.19 -4.49 -3.37
C SER A 158 6.06 -3.34 -3.83
N SER A 159 7.34 -3.64 -4.07
CA SER A 159 8.22 -2.73 -4.81
C SER A 159 7.71 -2.58 -6.25
N VAL A 160 7.53 -1.33 -6.67
CA VAL A 160 7.21 -0.98 -8.05
C VAL A 160 8.48 -1.07 -8.89
N ILE A 161 8.40 -1.83 -9.97
CA ILE A 161 9.51 -2.00 -10.92
C ILE A 161 9.39 -1.07 -12.13
#